data_AF-A0A451BSG6-F1
#
_entry.id   AF-A0A451BSG6-F1
#
_cell.length_a   1.000
_cell.length_b   1.000
_cell.length_c   1.000
_cell.angle_alpha   90.00
_cell.angle_beta   90.00
_cell.angle_gamma   90.00
#
_symmetry.space_group_name_H-M   'P 1'
#
loop_
_entity.id
_entity.type
_entity.pdbx_description
1 polymer ?
#
loop_
_entity_poly.entity_id
_entity_poly.type
_entity_poly.pdbx_seq_one_letter_code
_entity_poly.pdbx_strand_id
1 'polypeptide(L)'
;MNNLSSSPISHERDEYPEITQADLDRAIFRVGLQPAPRKQSITLSLDTNLVDYFKSKAGEHGYQILMSETLRQAMEREELEGIVTAGH
;
A
#
# COMPACT_ATOMS: atom_id res chain seq x y z
N MET A 1 12.52 30.62 36.47
CA MET A 1 13.01 31.21 35.22
C MET A 1 13.46 30.10 34.29
N ASN A 2 12.95 30.06 33.06
CA ASN A 2 13.28 29.07 32.02
C ASN A 2 14.49 29.53 31.21
N ASN A 3 15.39 28.61 30.83
CA ASN A 3 16.26 28.78 29.67
C ASN A 3 16.41 27.45 28.91
N LEU A 4 15.35 27.11 28.17
CA LEU A 4 15.41 26.08 27.14
C LEU A 4 16.48 26.51 26.13
N SER A 5 17.63 25.82 26.15
CA SER A 5 18.66 25.93 25.14
C SER A 5 18.13 25.36 23.83
N SER A 6 17.43 26.20 23.07
CA SER A 6 17.08 25.91 21.68
C SER A 6 18.12 26.59 20.81
N SER A 7 19.03 25.81 20.23
CA SER A 7 19.92 26.31 19.18
C SER A 7 19.07 26.89 18.05
N PRO A 8 19.34 28.11 17.56
CA PRO A 8 18.65 28.64 16.40
C PRO A 8 19.05 27.77 15.20
N ILE A 9 18.10 26.99 14.69
CA ILE A 9 18.20 26.42 13.35
C ILE A 9 18.25 27.61 12.38
N SER A 10 19.46 27.98 11.95
CA SER A 10 19.69 29.05 10.99
C SER A 10 18.94 28.74 9.70
N HIS A 11 17.77 29.35 9.53
CA HIS A 11 16.93 29.27 8.33
C HIS A 11 17.57 29.93 7.10
N GLU A 12 18.72 30.57 7.24
CA GLU A 12 19.40 31.34 6.17
C GLU A 12 19.99 30.48 5.04
N ARG A 13 19.95 29.14 5.13
CA ARG A 13 20.45 28.24 4.06
C ARG A 13 19.45 27.18 3.62
N ASP A 14 18.21 27.25 4.08
CA ASP A 14 17.14 26.38 3.59
C ASP A 14 16.46 27.07 2.40
N GLU A 15 17.18 27.13 1.27
CA GLU A 15 16.69 27.62 -0.03
C GLU A 15 15.81 26.56 -0.71
N TYR A 16 15.08 25.77 0.08
CA TYR A 16 14.12 24.80 -0.42
C TYR A 16 12.71 25.34 -0.15
N PRO A 17 11.82 25.37 -1.16
CA PRO A 17 10.45 25.78 -0.92
C PRO A 17 9.81 24.86 0.12
N GLU A 18 9.04 25.44 1.05
CA GLU A 18 8.31 24.66 2.03
C GLU A 18 7.39 23.65 1.32
N ILE A 19 7.40 22.39 1.78
CA ILE A 19 6.56 21.34 1.22
C ILE A 19 5.09 21.75 1.43
N THR A 20 4.39 22.00 0.32
CA THR A 20 2.98 22.40 0.34
C THR A 20 2.06 21.18 0.24
N GLN A 21 0.79 21.34 0.63
CA GLN A 21 -0.22 20.29 0.43
C GLN A 21 -0.39 19.89 -1.04
N ALA A 22 -0.19 20.82 -1.98
CA ALA A 22 -0.23 20.54 -3.41
C ALA A 22 0.94 19.65 -3.89
N ASP A 23 2.08 19.70 -3.20
CA ASP A 23 3.20 18.80 -3.45
C ASP A 23 2.87 17.36 -3.03
N LEU A 24 2.23 17.22 -1.86
CA LEU A 24 1.77 15.91 -1.36
C LEU A 24 0.64 15.30 -2.22
N ASP A 25 -0.28 16.13 -2.71
CA ASP A 25 -1.38 15.67 -3.58
C ASP A 25 -0.84 15.10 -4.91
N ARG A 26 0.20 15.72 -5.46
CA ARG A 26 0.89 15.26 -6.68
C ARG A 26 1.85 14.10 -6.46
N ALA A 27 2.05 13.67 -5.21
CA ALA A 27 3.03 12.63 -4.90
C ALA A 27 2.61 11.26 -5.48
N ILE A 28 3.54 10.61 -6.17
CA ILE A 28 3.34 9.27 -6.72
C ILE A 28 3.86 8.24 -5.73
N PHE A 29 2.98 7.34 -5.29
CA PHE A 29 3.39 6.21 -4.45
C PHE A 29 4.29 5.26 -5.23
N ARG A 30 5.51 5.04 -4.74
CA ARG A 30 6.53 4.21 -5.39
C ARG A 30 7.09 3.19 -4.42
N VAL A 31 7.30 1.96 -4.89
CA VAL A 31 8.03 0.89 -4.19
C VAL A 31 9.18 0.45 -5.08
N GLY A 32 10.41 0.52 -4.58
CA GLY A 32 11.60 0.18 -5.39
C GLY A 32 11.76 1.06 -6.63
N LEU A 33 11.47 2.37 -6.50
CA LEU A 33 11.46 3.38 -7.58
C LEU A 33 10.39 3.17 -8.67
N GLN A 34 9.58 2.13 -8.59
CA GLN A 34 8.50 1.86 -9.53
C GLN A 34 7.16 2.36 -8.96
N PRO A 35 6.30 3.00 -9.76
CA PRO A 35 4.96 3.39 -9.32
C PRO A 35 4.20 2.14 -8.87
N ALA A 36 3.69 2.17 -7.64
CA ALA A 36 2.99 1.06 -7.03
C ALA A 36 1.52 1.42 -6.82
N PRO A 37 0.59 0.47 -7.03
CA PRO A 37 -0.80 0.71 -6.70
C PRO A 37 -0.94 0.97 -5.19
N ARG A 38 -1.73 1.97 -4.83
CA ARG A 38 -2.02 2.28 -3.42
C ARG A 38 -2.90 1.16 -2.85
N LYS A 39 -2.55 0.68 -1.66
CA LYS A 39 -3.38 -0.29 -0.94
C LYS A 39 -4.71 0.40 -0.57
N GLN A 40 -5.82 -0.12 -1.07
CA GLN A 40 -7.15 0.35 -0.71
C GLN A 40 -7.71 -0.51 0.43
N SER A 41 -8.12 0.13 1.52
CA SER A 41 -8.85 -0.56 2.60
C SER A 41 -10.34 -0.49 2.33
N ILE A 42 -10.97 -1.66 2.15
CA ILE A 42 -12.42 -1.80 2.00
C ILE A 42 -12.99 -2.62 3.16
N THR A 43 -14.25 -2.36 3.50
CA THR A 43 -15.01 -3.24 4.40
C THR A 43 -15.82 -4.20 3.53
N LEU A 44 -15.57 -5.50 3.67
CA LEU A 44 -16.26 -6.56 2.91
C LEU A 44 -16.76 -7.63 3.89
N SER A 45 -18.01 -8.06 3.71
CA SER A 45 -18.57 -9.21 4.42
C SER A 45 -18.15 -10.50 3.72
N LEU A 46 -17.58 -11.43 4.48
CA LEU A 46 -17.14 -12.75 4.01
C LEU A 46 -17.70 -13.82 4.95
N ASP A 47 -17.94 -15.01 4.40
CA ASP A 47 -18.35 -16.16 5.19
C ASP A 47 -17.34 -16.49 6.28
N THR A 48 -17.84 -16.83 7.46
CA THR A 48 -17.01 -17.15 8.63
C THR A 48 -16.07 -18.32 8.35
N ASN A 49 -16.52 -19.34 7.63
CA ASN A 49 -15.71 -20.50 7.25
C ASN A 49 -14.50 -20.11 6.39
N LEU A 50 -14.68 -19.14 5.49
CA LEU A 50 -13.61 -18.69 4.61
C LEU A 50 -12.56 -17.88 5.39
N VAL A 51 -13.02 -16.98 6.27
CA VAL A 51 -12.13 -16.23 7.17
C VAL A 51 -11.35 -17.17 8.08
N ASP A 52 -11.98 -18.21 8.61
CA ASP A 52 -11.33 -19.20 9.47
C ASP A 52 -10.26 -20.01 8.71
N TYR A 53 -10.56 -20.44 7.49
CA TYR A 53 -9.59 -21.11 6.61
C TYR A 53 -8.34 -20.25 6.39
N PHE A 54 -8.50 -18.96 6.06
CA PHE A 54 -7.35 -18.08 5.86
C PHE A 54 -6.61 -17.80 7.17
N LYS A 55 -7.30 -17.71 8.31
CA LYS A 55 -6.66 -17.58 9.63
C LYS A 55 -5.84 -18.81 9.98
N SER A 56 -6.37 -20.01 9.77
CA SER A 56 -5.65 -21.26 10.05
C SER A 56 -4.43 -21.44 9.15
N LYS A 57 -4.47 -20.93 7.91
CA LYS A 57 -3.41 -21.11 6.91
C LYS A 57 -2.31 -20.05 6.98
N ALA A 58 -2.60 -18.86 7.52
CA ALA A 58 -1.71 -17.72 7.40
C ALA A 58 -0.53 -17.69 8.38
N GLY A 59 -0.51 -18.54 9.41
CA GLY A 59 0.59 -18.62 10.38
C GLY A 59 0.99 -17.23 10.91
N GLU A 60 2.27 -16.89 10.83
CA GLU A 60 2.81 -15.58 11.25
C GLU A 60 2.58 -14.43 10.25
N HIS A 61 2.35 -14.72 8.97
CA HIS A 61 2.27 -13.70 7.92
C HIS A 61 0.91 -12.97 7.91
N GLY A 62 -0.07 -13.45 8.68
CA GLY A 62 -1.38 -12.82 8.84
C GLY A 62 -2.32 -13.09 7.67
N TYR A 63 -3.58 -13.39 7.98
CA TYR A 63 -4.58 -13.86 7.01
C TYR A 63 -4.89 -12.86 5.90
N GLN A 64 -4.73 -11.56 6.17
CA GLN A 64 -4.94 -10.51 5.19
C GLN A 64 -3.91 -10.56 4.04
N ILE A 65 -2.66 -10.92 4.32
CA ILE A 65 -1.62 -11.03 3.29
C ILE A 65 -1.95 -12.21 2.38
N LEU A 66 -2.26 -13.36 2.98
CA LEU A 66 -2.62 -14.58 2.25
C LEU A 66 -3.87 -14.38 1.38
N MET A 67 -4.90 -13.71 1.90
CA MET A 67 -6.08 -13.35 1.12
C MET A 67 -5.74 -12.43 -0.06
N SER A 68 -4.92 -11.41 0.16
CA SER A 68 -4.53 -10.48 -0.89
C SER A 68 -3.74 -11.18 -2.01
N GLU A 69 -2.84 -12.09 -1.65
CA GLU A 69 -2.08 -12.90 -2.60
C GLU A 69 -2.99 -13.85 -3.40
N THR A 70 -3.92 -14.52 -2.71
CA THR A 70 -4.88 -15.42 -3.36
C THR A 70 -5.75 -14.68 -4.38
N LEU A 71 -6.24 -13.48 -4.03
CA LEU A 71 -7.02 -12.64 -4.95
C LEU A 71 -6.18 -12.19 -6.15
N ARG A 72 -4.91 -11.86 -5.94
CA ARG A 72 -3.98 -11.51 -7.02
C ARG A 72 -3.78 -12.69 -7.98
N GLN A 73 -3.51 -13.87 -7.45
CA GLN A 73 -3.33 -15.08 -8.24
C GLN A 73 -4.59 -15.47 -9.01
N ALA A 74 -5.78 -15.27 -8.43
CA ALA A 74 -7.04 -15.50 -9.12
C ALA A 74 -7.23 -14.53 -10.30
N MET A 75 -6.92 -13.24 -10.10
CA MET A 75 -6.97 -12.23 -11.17
C MET A 75 -5.94 -12.53 -12.29
N GLU A 76 -4.71 -12.90 -11.93
CA GLU A 76 -3.68 -13.26 -12.92
C GLU A 76 -4.08 -14.50 -13.73
N ARG A 77 -4.69 -15.51 -13.10
CA ARG A 77 -5.21 -16.69 -13.81
C ARG A 77 -6.34 -16.32 -14.77
N GLU A 78 -7.30 -15.52 -14.33
CA GLU A 78 -8.41 -15.05 -15.18
C GLU A 78 -7.91 -14.26 -16.38
N GLU A 79 -6.92 -13.36 -16.19
CA GLU A 79 -6.29 -12.62 -17.28
C GLU A 79 -5.60 -13.57 -18.27
N LEU A 80 -4.87 -14.58 -17.77
CA LEU A 80 -4.23 -15.61 -18.59
C LEU A 80 -5.24 -16.48 -19.37
N GLU A 81 -6.40 -16.78 -18.80
CA GLU A 81 -7.44 -17.56 -19.46
C GLU A 81 -8.23 -16.74 -20.48
N GLY A 82 -8.40 -15.43 -20.21
CA GLY A 82 -9.00 -14.47 -21.13
C GLY A 82 -8.17 -14.22 -22.39
N ILE A 83 -6.84 -14.11 -22.24
CA ILE A 83 -5.93 -14.00 -23.41
C ILE A 83 -5.87 -15.29 -24.23
N VAL A 84 -6.03 -16.46 -23.60
CA VAL A 84 -6.08 -17.76 -24.30
C VAL A 84 -7.39 -17.93 -25.08
N THR A 85 -8.50 -17.42 -24.57
CA THR A 85 -9.81 -17.48 -25.24
C THR A 85 -9.96 -16.45 -26.37
N ALA A 86 -9.32 -15.28 -26.28
CA ALA A 86 -9.37 -14.25 -27.32
C ALA A 86 -8.48 -14.54 -28.55
N GLY A 87 -7.75 -15.66 -28.55
CA GLY A 87 -6.82 -16.08 -29.60
C GLY A 87 -7.35 -17.13 -30.58
N HIS A 88 -8.67 -17.35 -30.68
CA HIS A 88 -9.27 -18.30 -31.62
C HIS A 88 -10.33 -17.64 -32.52
#